data_AF-A0A960UT86-F1
#
_entry.id   AF-A0A960UT86-F1
#
_cell.length_a   1.000
_cell.length_b   1.000
_cell.length_c   1.000
_cell.angle_alpha   90.00
_cell.angle_beta   90.00
_cell.angle_gamma   90.00
#
_symmetry.space_group_name_H-M   'P 1'
#
loop_
_entity.id
_entity.type
_entity.pdbx_description
1 polymer ?
#
loop_
_entity_poly.entity_id
_entity_poly.type
_entity_poly.pdbx_seq_one_letter_code
_entity_poly.pdbx_strand_id
1 'polypeptide(L)'
;MQWSLISPDSFPSRIDYLTLESYGMAVRLADRWLAYPDDASMGAGAFRPAGEIPVLLLEQDELEQKGTWTFLLRFLRKNLPALARLNQELDFPSDGLLEALGWKAHYRSREEWKQWAELDQLSEELYLSHDFPLNVLRLWNRLESEERLAWAELWNSRNFKKNLIREIILYFHDLAAVGRKECLAEALRFSENWKARSGNFPAETIRDMVYGYRYPEIHSMQEQVFRLQKSLPSDRRFKVLIPEHLEAGSLDIQLKIGSSRDLDDLLSLLQDSSARQRILEILNLVQ
;
A
#
# COMPACT_ATOMS: atom_id res chain seq x y z
N MET A 1 38.00 -4.56 -5.28
CA MET A 1 37.30 -5.85 -5.12
C MET A 1 37.36 -6.59 -6.44
N GLN A 2 38.07 -7.71 -6.47
CA GLN A 2 38.27 -8.48 -7.69
C GLN A 2 37.45 -9.77 -7.56
N TRP A 3 36.37 -9.81 -8.34
CA TRP A 3 35.50 -10.97 -8.48
C TRP A 3 36.18 -11.98 -9.40
N SER A 4 36.25 -13.25 -9.03
CA SER A 4 36.72 -14.31 -9.92
C SER A 4 35.50 -14.91 -10.63
N LEU A 5 35.21 -14.39 -11.82
CA LEU A 5 34.15 -14.83 -12.72
C LEU A 5 34.59 -16.06 -13.55
N ILE A 6 33.62 -16.89 -13.92
CA ILE A 6 33.71 -17.71 -15.13
C ILE A 6 33.77 -16.76 -16.34
N SER A 7 34.61 -17.08 -17.33
CA SER A 7 35.04 -16.14 -18.39
C SER A 7 33.88 -15.42 -19.12
N PRO A 8 34.00 -14.11 -19.41
CA PRO A 8 32.96 -13.24 -19.98
C PRO A 8 32.41 -13.61 -21.38
N ASP A 9 33.07 -14.50 -22.14
CA ASP A 9 32.74 -14.72 -23.56
C ASP A 9 31.54 -15.64 -23.81
N SER A 10 30.89 -16.14 -22.75
CA SER A 10 29.81 -17.13 -22.82
C SER A 10 28.43 -16.58 -22.40
N PHE A 11 28.33 -15.29 -22.09
CA PHE A 11 27.05 -14.64 -21.77
C PHE A 11 26.49 -13.85 -22.96
N PRO A 12 25.25 -14.11 -23.41
CA PRO A 12 24.57 -13.30 -24.43
C PRO A 12 24.38 -11.86 -23.93
N SER A 13 24.78 -10.90 -24.76
CA SER A 13 25.25 -9.58 -24.34
C SER A 13 24.21 -8.54 -23.90
N ARG A 14 22.90 -8.83 -23.79
CA ARG A 14 21.91 -7.80 -23.41
C ARG A 14 20.63 -8.36 -22.82
N ILE A 15 20.59 -8.53 -21.50
CA ILE A 15 19.42 -8.20 -20.67
C ILE A 15 20.02 -7.68 -19.35
N ASP A 16 19.60 -6.50 -18.89
CA ASP A 16 19.95 -5.96 -17.58
C ASP A 16 19.49 -6.95 -16.49
N TYR A 17 20.38 -7.84 -16.07
CA TYR A 17 20.14 -8.73 -14.95
C TYR A 17 20.18 -7.88 -13.69
N LEU A 18 18.98 -7.46 -13.25
CA LEU A 18 18.69 -7.22 -11.85
C LEU A 18 19.24 -8.42 -11.08
N THR A 19 20.39 -8.21 -10.47
CA THR A 19 20.98 -9.11 -9.49
C THR A 19 19.86 -9.46 -8.53
N LEU A 20 19.58 -10.76 -8.44
CA LEU A 20 18.56 -11.29 -7.58
C LEU A 20 18.92 -10.90 -6.15
N GLU A 21 18.32 -9.83 -5.64
CA GLU A 21 18.31 -9.48 -4.22
C GLU A 21 17.45 -10.52 -3.47
N SER A 22 17.79 -11.80 -3.60
CA SER A 22 17.31 -12.88 -2.76
C SER A 22 18.34 -13.06 -1.65
N TYR A 23 17.92 -12.83 -0.42
CA TYR A 23 18.73 -13.03 0.78
C TYR A 23 18.99 -14.52 1.12
N GLY A 24 18.88 -15.47 0.17
CA GLY A 24 19.09 -16.87 0.58
C GLY A 24 18.92 -18.02 -0.41
N MET A 25 18.75 -17.82 -1.72
CA MET A 25 18.81 -18.96 -2.63
C MET A 25 20.27 -19.31 -2.98
N ALA A 26 20.83 -20.27 -2.25
CA ALA A 26 22.05 -20.95 -2.68
C ALA A 26 21.68 -22.02 -3.72
N VAL A 27 22.07 -21.80 -4.98
CA VAL A 27 21.97 -22.83 -6.01
C VAL A 27 23.27 -23.64 -5.97
N ARG A 28 23.14 -24.96 -5.79
CA ARG A 28 24.27 -25.88 -5.85
C ARG A 28 24.13 -26.74 -7.11
N LEU A 29 25.09 -26.62 -8.02
CA LEU A 29 25.37 -27.67 -8.99
C LEU A 29 26.01 -28.83 -8.21
N ALA A 30 25.76 -30.09 -8.60
CA ALA A 30 26.20 -31.30 -7.90
C ALA A 30 27.61 -31.18 -7.27
N ASP A 31 28.54 -30.50 -7.97
CA ASP A 31 29.94 -30.35 -7.59
C ASP A 31 30.41 -28.91 -7.29
N ARG A 32 29.54 -27.88 -7.29
CA ARG A 32 29.94 -26.44 -7.11
C ARG A 32 28.89 -25.58 -6.40
N TRP A 33 29.36 -24.70 -5.50
CA TRP A 33 28.57 -23.65 -4.84
C TRP A 33 28.51 -22.37 -5.72
N LEU A 34 27.33 -21.78 -5.93
CA LEU A 34 27.17 -20.60 -6.81
C LEU A 34 26.76 -19.28 -6.12
N ALA A 35 26.40 -19.25 -4.82
CA ALA A 35 26.15 -17.97 -4.13
C ALA A 35 26.21 -18.07 -2.60
N TYR A 36 26.80 -17.06 -1.95
CA TYR A 36 26.68 -16.78 -0.51
C TYR A 36 26.61 -15.25 -0.28
N PRO A 37 25.74 -14.73 0.60
CA PRO A 37 25.78 -13.33 1.00
C PRO A 37 26.93 -13.11 2.00
N ASP A 38 27.95 -12.36 1.59
CA ASP A 38 29.08 -12.00 2.45
C ASP A 38 28.66 -10.83 3.35
N ASP A 39 27.98 -11.13 4.45
CA ASP A 39 27.59 -10.11 5.42
C ASP A 39 28.78 -9.82 6.34
N ALA A 40 29.55 -8.78 6.00
CA ALA A 40 30.70 -8.30 6.76
C ALA A 40 30.38 -7.86 8.21
N SER A 41 29.10 -7.87 8.60
CA SER A 41 28.63 -7.63 9.96
C SER A 41 28.65 -8.87 10.86
N MET A 42 28.79 -10.08 10.29
CA MET A 42 28.95 -11.31 11.05
C MET A 42 30.44 -11.60 11.19
N GLY A 43 31.01 -11.23 12.35
CA GLY A 43 32.41 -11.46 12.68
C GLY A 43 32.87 -12.89 12.38
N ALA A 44 34.17 -13.06 12.14
CA ALA A 44 34.87 -14.24 11.63
C ALA A 44 34.71 -15.58 12.42
N GLY A 45 33.70 -15.72 13.26
CA GLY A 45 33.35 -16.92 14.02
C GLY A 45 31.97 -17.52 13.73
N ALA A 46 31.15 -16.96 12.83
CA ALA A 46 29.82 -17.52 12.51
C ALA A 46 29.85 -18.49 11.32
N PHE A 47 30.71 -19.50 11.37
CA PHE A 47 30.65 -20.63 10.44
C PHE A 47 29.43 -21.48 10.81
N ARG A 48 28.27 -21.23 10.19
CA ARG A 48 27.16 -22.19 10.26
C ARG A 48 27.46 -23.31 9.27
N PRO A 49 27.62 -24.57 9.71
CA PRO A 49 27.79 -25.66 8.77
C PRO A 49 26.61 -25.68 7.80
N ALA A 50 26.89 -25.92 6.52
CA ALA A 50 25.94 -25.95 5.41
C ALA A 50 24.73 -26.90 5.61
N GLY A 51 24.68 -27.66 6.71
CA GLY A 51 23.56 -28.53 7.08
C GLY A 51 22.34 -27.82 7.66
N GLU A 52 22.43 -26.52 7.98
CA GLU A 52 21.28 -25.75 8.54
C GLU A 52 20.73 -24.69 7.59
N ILE A 53 21.37 -24.50 6.44
CA ILE A 53 20.86 -23.58 5.42
C ILE A 53 20.07 -24.41 4.43
N PRO A 54 18.77 -24.16 4.26
CA PRO A 54 18.00 -24.78 3.18
C PRO A 54 18.65 -24.48 1.82
N VAL A 55 19.03 -25.53 1.08
CA VAL A 55 19.67 -25.44 -0.24
C VAL A 55 18.78 -26.09 -1.29
N LEU A 56 18.54 -25.40 -2.40
CA LEU A 56 17.95 -26.00 -3.58
C LEU A 56 19.06 -26.68 -4.40
N LEU A 57 19.01 -28.01 -4.44
CA LEU A 57 19.90 -28.82 -5.28
C LEU A 57 19.26 -28.94 -6.67
N LEU A 58 20.01 -28.55 -7.70
CA LEU A 58 19.60 -28.71 -9.10
C LEU A 58 20.71 -29.40 -9.87
N GLU A 59 20.34 -30.39 -10.67
CA GLU A 59 21.23 -30.99 -11.66
C GLU A 59 21.43 -30.04 -12.86
N GLN A 60 22.52 -30.25 -13.61
CA GLN A 60 22.89 -29.33 -14.69
C GLN A 60 21.85 -29.33 -15.82
N ASP A 61 21.32 -30.51 -16.15
CA ASP A 61 20.26 -30.70 -17.14
C ASP A 61 18.94 -30.04 -16.71
N GLU A 62 18.63 -29.99 -15.42
CA GLU A 62 17.46 -29.27 -14.90
C GLU A 62 17.59 -27.75 -15.11
N LEU A 63 18.79 -27.18 -15.01
CA LEU A 63 19.03 -25.75 -15.29
C LEU A 63 18.93 -25.42 -16.79
N GLU A 64 19.05 -26.39 -17.68
CA GLU A 64 18.86 -26.18 -19.11
C GLU A 64 17.36 -26.15 -19.49
N GLN A 65 16.48 -26.60 -18.59
CA GLN A 65 15.04 -26.60 -18.82
C GLN A 65 14.42 -25.23 -18.59
N LYS A 66 13.70 -24.73 -19.60
CA LYS A 66 12.89 -23.50 -19.51
C LYS A 66 11.87 -23.54 -18.36
N GLY A 67 11.33 -24.72 -18.05
CA GLY A 67 10.38 -24.94 -16.96
C GLY A 67 10.97 -24.60 -15.59
N THR A 68 12.20 -25.03 -15.34
CA THR A 68 12.95 -24.77 -14.09
C THR A 68 13.15 -23.27 -13.87
N TRP A 69 13.62 -22.55 -14.89
CA TRP A 69 13.75 -21.10 -14.78
C TRP A 69 12.41 -20.40 -14.59
N THR A 70 11.36 -20.84 -15.29
CA THR A 70 10.01 -20.29 -15.10
C THR A 70 9.53 -20.48 -13.66
N PHE A 71 9.80 -21.64 -13.06
CA PHE A 71 9.52 -21.93 -11.66
C PHE A 71 10.33 -21.04 -10.72
N LEU A 72 11.66 -20.99 -10.85
CA LEU A 72 12.54 -20.19 -9.99
C LEU A 72 12.21 -18.70 -10.06
N LEU A 73 12.04 -18.16 -11.27
CA LEU A 73 11.69 -16.76 -11.52
C LEU A 73 10.33 -16.39 -10.90
N ARG A 74 9.39 -17.34 -10.78
CA ARG A 74 8.08 -17.12 -10.13
C ARG A 74 8.23 -16.73 -8.66
N PHE A 75 9.27 -17.22 -7.99
CA PHE A 75 9.48 -17.01 -6.57
C PHE A 75 10.48 -15.89 -6.27
N LEU A 76 11.31 -15.44 -7.22
CA LEU A 76 12.28 -14.37 -7.00
C LEU A 76 11.68 -13.04 -6.52
N ARG A 77 10.39 -12.78 -6.80
CA ARG A 77 9.66 -11.60 -6.30
C ARG A 77 8.85 -11.85 -5.02
N LYS A 78 9.12 -12.95 -4.30
CA LYS A 78 8.34 -13.38 -3.13
C LYS A 78 6.85 -13.55 -3.41
N ASN A 79 6.49 -14.17 -4.54
CA ASN A 79 5.08 -14.37 -4.92
C ASN A 79 4.37 -15.36 -3.97
N LEU A 80 3.89 -14.85 -2.84
CA LEU A 80 3.22 -15.62 -1.79
C LEU A 80 1.95 -16.32 -2.27
N PRO A 81 1.05 -15.71 -3.07
CA PRO A 81 -0.11 -16.41 -3.63
C PRO A 81 0.28 -17.63 -4.47
N ALA A 82 1.26 -17.49 -5.37
CA ALA A 82 1.78 -18.60 -6.16
C ALA A 82 2.38 -19.71 -5.30
N LEU A 83 3.16 -19.32 -4.29
CA LEU A 83 3.79 -20.26 -3.37
C LEU A 83 2.76 -21.03 -2.55
N ALA A 84 1.69 -20.35 -2.12
CA ALA A 84 0.62 -20.96 -1.35
C ALA A 84 -0.14 -22.02 -2.15
N ARG A 85 -0.44 -21.74 -3.43
CA ARG A 85 -1.06 -22.74 -4.33
C ARG A 85 -0.15 -23.95 -4.54
N LEU A 86 1.14 -23.72 -4.77
CA LEU A 86 2.11 -24.81 -4.91
C LEU A 86 2.20 -25.66 -3.64
N ASN A 87 2.24 -25.03 -2.46
CA ASN A 87 2.25 -25.73 -1.17
C ASN A 87 1.00 -26.59 -0.98
N GLN A 88 -0.15 -26.12 -1.43
CA GLN A 88 -1.42 -26.86 -1.37
C GLN A 88 -1.47 -28.03 -2.37
N GLU A 89 -0.96 -27.84 -3.59
CA GLU A 89 -0.91 -28.88 -4.63
C GLU A 89 0.02 -30.05 -4.24
N LEU A 90 1.15 -29.74 -3.60
CA LEU A 90 2.19 -30.72 -3.26
C LEU A 90 2.11 -31.25 -1.82
N ASP A 91 1.13 -30.79 -1.03
CA ASP A 91 0.93 -31.12 0.39
C ASP A 91 2.22 -30.97 1.23
N PHE A 92 3.01 -29.94 0.92
CA PHE A 92 4.26 -29.70 1.64
C PHE A 92 4.00 -29.13 3.05
N PRO A 93 4.91 -29.41 4.01
CA PRO A 93 4.96 -28.66 5.25
C PRO A 93 5.19 -27.19 4.91
N SER A 94 4.31 -26.31 5.38
CA SER A 94 4.25 -24.89 5.01
C SER A 94 5.58 -24.12 5.21
N ASP A 95 6.43 -24.61 6.10
CA ASP A 95 7.72 -24.00 6.44
C ASP A 95 8.86 -24.48 5.52
N GLY A 96 8.83 -25.74 5.06
CA GLY A 96 9.95 -26.35 4.35
C GLY A 96 10.27 -25.71 3.00
N LEU A 97 9.25 -25.25 2.27
CA LEU A 97 9.43 -24.58 0.98
C LEU A 97 9.85 -23.11 1.13
N LEU A 98 9.36 -22.42 2.16
CA LEU A 98 9.81 -21.06 2.49
C LEU A 98 11.27 -21.05 2.92
N GLU A 99 11.62 -22.01 3.77
CA GLU A 99 13.00 -22.27 4.16
C GLU A 99 13.83 -22.56 2.91
N ALA A 100 13.44 -23.52 2.05
CA ALA A 100 14.11 -23.81 0.76
C ALA A 100 14.41 -22.57 -0.11
N LEU A 101 13.56 -21.56 -0.06
CA LEU A 101 13.70 -20.31 -0.82
C LEU A 101 14.47 -19.20 -0.05
N GLY A 102 14.98 -19.50 1.14
CA GLY A 102 15.70 -18.56 2.00
C GLY A 102 14.81 -17.47 2.58
N TRP A 103 13.48 -17.67 2.64
CA TRP A 103 12.56 -16.69 3.21
C TRP A 103 12.37 -16.97 4.69
N LYS A 104 12.36 -15.91 5.50
CA LYS A 104 11.99 -16.05 6.90
C LYS A 104 10.55 -16.55 6.97
N ALA A 105 10.35 -17.73 7.53
CA ALA A 105 9.04 -18.20 7.95
C ALA A 105 8.53 -17.24 9.04
N HIS A 106 7.81 -16.20 8.63
CA HIS A 106 6.90 -15.55 9.55
C HIS A 106 5.81 -16.58 9.81
N TYR A 107 5.73 -17.10 11.04
CA TYR A 107 4.77 -18.13 11.44
C TYR A 107 3.38 -17.80 10.88
N ARG A 108 2.99 -18.49 9.81
CA ARG A 108 1.67 -18.36 9.19
C ARG A 108 0.91 -19.63 9.49
N SER A 109 -0.34 -19.49 9.92
CA SER A 109 -1.19 -20.66 10.14
C SER A 109 -1.47 -21.37 8.81
N ARG A 110 -1.75 -22.69 8.85
CA ARG A 110 -2.22 -23.44 7.67
C ARG A 110 -3.44 -22.78 7.00
N GLU A 111 -4.29 -22.15 7.81
CA GLU A 111 -5.45 -21.41 7.36
C GLU A 111 -5.08 -20.13 6.58
N GLU A 112 -4.07 -19.37 7.04
CA GLU A 112 -3.57 -18.22 6.27
C GLU A 112 -2.97 -18.66 4.94
N TRP A 113 -2.24 -19.78 4.89
CA TRP A 113 -1.72 -20.34 3.65
C TRP A 113 -2.81 -20.71 2.66
N LYS A 114 -3.88 -21.36 3.14
CA LYS A 114 -5.04 -21.65 2.32
C LYS A 114 -5.67 -20.37 1.75
N GLN A 115 -5.80 -19.32 2.57
CA GLN A 115 -6.33 -18.03 2.12
C GLN A 115 -5.42 -17.34 1.09
N TRP A 116 -4.09 -17.47 1.21
CA TRP A 116 -3.17 -16.98 0.16
C TRP A 116 -3.35 -17.74 -1.15
N ALA A 117 -3.61 -19.04 -1.09
CA ALA A 117 -3.82 -19.87 -2.28
C ALA A 117 -5.14 -19.56 -3.01
N GLU A 118 -6.16 -19.14 -2.26
CA GLU A 118 -7.49 -18.75 -2.77
C GLU A 118 -7.52 -17.36 -3.45
N LEU A 119 -6.45 -16.57 -3.34
CA LEU A 119 -6.36 -15.29 -4.04
C LEU A 119 -6.29 -15.52 -5.56
N ASP A 120 -7.11 -14.78 -6.29
CA ASP A 120 -7.12 -14.84 -7.74
C ASP A 120 -5.99 -14.04 -8.39
N GLN A 121 -5.95 -14.05 -9.71
CA GLN A 121 -4.92 -13.38 -10.49
C GLN A 121 -4.88 -11.86 -10.25
N LEU A 122 -6.03 -11.18 -10.14
CA LEU A 122 -6.07 -9.73 -9.92
C LEU A 122 -5.52 -9.35 -8.53
N SER A 123 -5.78 -10.18 -7.53
CA SER A 123 -5.23 -10.00 -6.18
C SER A 123 -3.73 -10.29 -6.13
N GLU A 124 -3.26 -11.28 -6.90
CA GLU A 124 -1.84 -11.59 -7.06
C GLU A 124 -1.08 -10.48 -7.79
N GLU A 125 -1.64 -9.91 -8.86
CA GLU A 125 -1.06 -8.76 -9.57
C GLU A 125 -0.93 -7.54 -8.64
N LEU A 126 -1.95 -7.30 -7.82
CA LEU A 126 -1.93 -6.24 -6.81
C LEU A 126 -0.86 -6.50 -5.74
N TYR A 127 -0.70 -7.76 -5.31
CA TYR A 127 0.36 -8.18 -4.39
C TYR A 127 1.74 -7.96 -4.99
N LEU A 128 1.98 -8.37 -6.24
CA LEU A 128 3.28 -8.21 -6.90
C LEU A 128 3.65 -6.74 -7.15
N SER A 129 2.65 -5.87 -7.32
CA SER A 129 2.86 -4.44 -7.59
C SER A 129 3.12 -3.64 -6.33
N HIS A 130 2.50 -4.01 -5.21
CA HIS A 130 2.50 -3.19 -3.99
C HIS A 130 2.85 -3.92 -2.69
N ASP A 131 2.97 -5.25 -2.67
CA ASP A 131 3.23 -6.06 -1.48
C ASP A 131 2.21 -5.76 -0.35
N PHE A 132 0.92 -5.89 -0.67
CA PHE A 132 -0.14 -5.71 0.33
C PHE A 132 -0.27 -6.91 1.26
N PRO A 133 -0.64 -6.69 2.54
CA PRO A 133 -0.91 -7.78 3.46
C PRO A 133 -2.20 -8.53 3.09
N LEU A 134 -2.28 -9.80 3.49
CA LEU A 134 -3.38 -10.72 3.16
C LEU A 134 -4.76 -10.13 3.49
N ASN A 135 -4.91 -9.45 4.63
CA ASN A 135 -6.19 -8.86 5.03
C ASN A 135 -6.71 -7.83 4.02
N VAL A 136 -5.83 -7.01 3.43
CA VAL A 136 -6.21 -6.05 2.38
C VAL A 136 -6.57 -6.79 1.09
N LEU A 137 -5.77 -7.78 0.70
CA LEU A 137 -6.00 -8.59 -0.49
C LEU A 137 -7.31 -9.38 -0.41
N ARG A 138 -7.70 -9.85 0.79
CA ARG A 138 -8.98 -10.54 1.01
C ARG A 138 -10.17 -9.63 0.77
N LEU A 139 -10.08 -8.36 1.17
CA LEU A 139 -11.14 -7.38 0.90
C LEU A 139 -11.21 -7.08 -0.59
N TRP A 140 -10.04 -6.91 -1.23
CA TRP A 140 -9.96 -6.73 -2.67
C TRP A 140 -10.60 -7.92 -3.42
N ASN A 141 -10.20 -9.15 -3.13
CA ASN A 141 -10.66 -10.37 -3.79
C ASN A 141 -12.18 -10.62 -3.72
N ARG A 142 -12.89 -9.94 -2.80
CA ARG A 142 -14.36 -10.03 -2.65
C ARG A 142 -15.13 -9.08 -3.58
N LEU A 143 -14.46 -8.12 -4.19
CA LEU A 143 -15.06 -7.20 -5.14
C LEU A 143 -15.27 -7.87 -6.49
N GLU A 144 -16.24 -7.37 -7.25
CA GLU A 144 -16.49 -7.88 -8.60
C GLU A 144 -15.27 -7.61 -9.50
N SER A 145 -14.98 -8.53 -10.42
CA SER A 145 -13.80 -8.41 -11.28
C SER A 145 -13.83 -7.14 -12.15
N GLU A 146 -15.01 -6.70 -12.58
CA GLU A 146 -15.18 -5.44 -13.32
C GLU A 146 -14.79 -4.22 -12.47
N GLU A 147 -15.23 -4.17 -11.20
CA GLU A 147 -14.88 -3.09 -10.27
C GLU A 147 -13.36 -3.06 -10.05
N ARG A 148 -12.76 -4.23 -9.88
CA ARG A 148 -11.32 -4.36 -9.63
C ARG A 148 -10.46 -3.93 -10.81
N LEU A 149 -10.84 -4.33 -12.02
CA LEU A 149 -10.13 -3.93 -13.25
C LEU A 149 -10.17 -2.42 -13.45
N ALA A 150 -11.35 -1.80 -13.28
CA ALA A 150 -11.49 -0.35 -13.42
C ALA A 150 -10.63 0.42 -12.39
N TRP A 151 -10.61 -0.03 -11.14
CA TRP A 151 -9.75 0.55 -10.11
C TRP A 151 -8.26 0.35 -10.42
N ALA A 152 -7.84 -0.83 -10.85
CA ALA A 152 -6.46 -1.10 -11.22
C ALA A 152 -5.99 -0.22 -12.39
N GLU A 153 -6.83 -0.04 -13.41
CA GLU A 153 -6.56 0.87 -14.53
C GLU A 153 -6.41 2.32 -14.06
N LEU A 154 -7.30 2.77 -13.18
CA LEU A 154 -7.25 4.11 -12.60
C LEU A 154 -5.96 4.33 -11.79
N TRP A 155 -5.61 3.39 -10.90
CA TRP A 155 -4.42 3.49 -10.07
C TRP A 155 -3.14 3.52 -10.90
N ASN A 156 -3.04 2.67 -11.92
CA ASN A 156 -1.88 2.59 -12.80
C ASN A 156 -1.75 3.84 -13.69
N SER A 157 -2.85 4.29 -14.31
CA SER A 157 -2.84 5.46 -15.20
C SER A 157 -2.54 6.78 -14.47
N ARG A 158 -2.90 6.89 -13.19
CA ARG A 158 -2.71 8.08 -12.36
C ARG A 158 -1.62 7.94 -11.30
N ASN A 159 -0.92 6.81 -11.28
CA ASN A 159 0.20 6.50 -10.38
C ASN A 159 -0.13 6.68 -8.88
N PHE A 160 -1.17 5.99 -8.42
CA PHE A 160 -1.62 6.06 -7.03
C PHE A 160 -0.58 5.44 -6.08
N LYS A 161 -0.38 6.09 -4.92
CA LYS A 161 0.51 5.57 -3.87
C LYS A 161 -0.13 4.39 -3.14
N LYS A 162 0.68 3.42 -2.71
CA LYS A 162 0.27 2.22 -1.94
C LYS A 162 -0.68 2.54 -0.78
N ASN A 163 -0.40 3.58 0.02
CA ASN A 163 -1.25 3.92 1.17
C ASN A 163 -2.66 4.36 0.76
N LEU A 164 -2.78 5.15 -0.31
CA LEU A 164 -4.08 5.60 -0.83
C LEU A 164 -4.89 4.44 -1.39
N ILE A 165 -4.25 3.55 -2.15
CA ILE A 165 -4.87 2.33 -2.65
C ILE A 165 -5.41 1.50 -1.48
N ARG A 166 -4.63 1.33 -0.41
CA ARG A 166 -5.07 0.61 0.80
C ARG A 166 -6.34 1.23 1.40
N GLU A 167 -6.34 2.54 1.60
CA GLU A 167 -7.49 3.27 2.16
C GLU A 167 -8.73 3.13 1.28
N ILE A 168 -8.58 3.29 -0.04
CA ILE A 168 -9.67 3.11 -1.00
C ILE A 168 -10.24 1.70 -0.91
N ILE A 169 -9.41 0.65 -0.90
CA ILE A 169 -9.89 -0.74 -0.76
C ILE A 169 -10.70 -0.92 0.53
N LEU A 170 -10.17 -0.42 1.65
CA LEU A 170 -10.85 -0.51 2.95
C LEU A 170 -12.20 0.19 2.92
N TYR A 171 -12.27 1.43 2.41
CA TYR A 171 -13.52 2.19 2.37
C TYR A 171 -14.52 1.63 1.36
N PHE A 172 -14.06 1.29 0.16
CA PHE A 172 -14.89 0.85 -0.95
C PHE A 172 -15.52 -0.53 -0.73
N HIS A 173 -14.78 -1.47 -0.13
CA HIS A 173 -15.31 -2.80 0.18
C HIS A 173 -16.55 -2.76 1.07
N ASP A 174 -16.61 -1.82 2.01
CA ASP A 174 -17.69 -1.72 2.99
C ASP A 174 -18.93 -1.00 2.45
N LEU A 175 -18.87 -0.49 1.22
CA LEU A 175 -20.03 0.09 0.54
C LEU A 175 -21.00 -0.99 0.06
N ALA A 176 -22.30 -0.68 0.09
CA ALA A 176 -23.31 -1.49 -0.57
C ALA A 176 -23.10 -1.50 -2.10
N ALA A 177 -23.60 -2.54 -2.79
CA ALA A 177 -23.36 -2.73 -4.23
C ALA A 177 -23.78 -1.52 -5.10
N VAL A 178 -24.89 -0.86 -4.75
CA VAL A 178 -25.32 0.37 -5.44
C VAL A 178 -24.32 1.51 -5.21
N GLY A 179 -23.92 1.72 -3.95
CA GLY A 179 -22.93 2.74 -3.59
C GLY A 179 -21.56 2.51 -4.23
N ARG A 180 -21.12 1.25 -4.38
CA ARG A 180 -19.89 0.91 -5.12
C ARG A 180 -19.94 1.34 -6.57
N LYS A 181 -21.05 1.04 -7.27
CA LYS A 181 -21.22 1.42 -8.68
C LYS A 181 -21.22 2.93 -8.87
N GLU A 182 -21.96 3.65 -8.04
CA GLU A 182 -22.04 5.12 -8.11
C GLU A 182 -20.69 5.76 -7.79
N CYS A 183 -20.05 5.33 -6.71
CA CYS A 183 -18.74 5.84 -6.28
C CYS A 183 -17.65 5.60 -7.34
N LEU A 184 -17.60 4.39 -7.91
CA LEU A 184 -16.65 4.06 -8.99
C LEU A 184 -16.90 4.92 -10.24
N ALA A 185 -18.16 5.07 -10.65
CA ALA A 185 -18.52 5.91 -11.80
C ALA A 185 -18.11 7.37 -11.58
N GLU A 186 -18.30 7.90 -10.37
CA GLU A 186 -17.88 9.25 -10.03
C GLU A 186 -16.35 9.42 -10.01
N ALA A 187 -15.62 8.46 -9.44
CA ALA A 187 -14.16 8.45 -9.44
C ALA A 187 -13.57 8.45 -10.86
N LEU A 188 -14.14 7.61 -11.75
CA LEU A 188 -13.74 7.56 -13.16
C LEU A 188 -14.06 8.88 -13.88
N ARG A 189 -15.28 9.42 -13.70
CA ARG A 189 -15.68 10.71 -14.25
C ARG A 189 -14.77 11.86 -13.79
N PHE A 190 -14.38 11.87 -12.51
CA PHE A 190 -13.43 12.85 -11.99
C PHE A 190 -12.07 12.72 -12.67
N SER A 191 -11.57 11.48 -12.82
CA SER A 191 -10.31 11.21 -13.50
C SER A 191 -10.33 11.68 -14.96
N GLU A 192 -11.40 11.43 -15.70
CA GLU A 192 -11.55 11.84 -17.10
C GLU A 192 -11.62 13.36 -17.28
N ASN A 193 -12.34 14.04 -16.39
CA ASN A 193 -12.54 15.49 -16.47
C ASN A 193 -11.36 16.29 -15.90
N TRP A 194 -10.44 15.64 -15.19
CA TRP A 194 -9.26 16.29 -14.66
C TRP A 194 -8.31 16.71 -15.80
N LYS A 195 -8.25 18.01 -16.05
CA LYS A 195 -7.29 18.61 -16.98
C LYS A 195 -6.05 19.03 -16.20
N ALA A 196 -4.90 18.47 -16.54
CA ALA A 196 -3.60 18.82 -15.98
C ALA A 196 -3.27 20.29 -16.29
N ARG A 197 -3.71 21.22 -15.45
CA ARG A 197 -3.44 22.65 -15.65
C ARG A 197 -2.09 23.10 -15.07
N SER A 198 -1.50 22.34 -14.15
CA SER A 198 -0.15 22.62 -13.60
C SER A 198 0.35 21.67 -12.48
N GLY A 199 -0.35 20.59 -12.14
CA GLY A 199 0.00 19.77 -10.95
C GLY A 199 -0.15 18.26 -11.16
N ASN A 200 0.28 17.51 -10.15
CA ASN A 200 0.06 16.07 -10.06
C ASN A 200 -1.44 15.77 -9.91
N PHE A 201 -1.85 14.57 -10.34
CA PHE A 201 -3.22 14.10 -10.16
C PHE A 201 -3.57 14.06 -8.66
N PRO A 202 -4.68 14.67 -8.22
CA PRO A 202 -5.07 14.72 -6.81
C PRO A 202 -5.74 13.40 -6.38
N ALA A 203 -4.94 12.36 -6.19
CA ALA A 203 -5.42 11.03 -5.82
C ALA A 203 -6.14 11.02 -4.46
N GLU A 204 -5.74 11.91 -3.54
CA GLU A 204 -6.37 12.13 -2.24
C GLU A 204 -7.86 12.49 -2.40
N THR A 205 -8.22 13.26 -3.42
CA THR A 205 -9.63 13.62 -3.67
C THR A 205 -10.48 12.38 -3.99
N ILE A 206 -9.94 11.39 -4.72
CA ILE A 206 -10.67 10.14 -4.96
C ILE A 206 -10.82 9.34 -3.66
N ARG A 207 -9.77 9.28 -2.82
CA ARG A 207 -9.87 8.65 -1.50
C ARG A 207 -10.94 9.33 -0.64
N ASP A 208 -11.01 10.66 -0.64
CA ASP A 208 -12.00 11.44 0.09
C ASP A 208 -13.42 11.20 -0.43
N MET A 209 -13.62 11.07 -1.75
CA MET A 209 -14.91 10.68 -2.34
C MET A 209 -15.37 9.32 -1.82
N VAL A 210 -14.50 8.31 -1.87
CA VAL A 210 -14.83 6.95 -1.40
C VAL A 210 -15.14 6.96 0.11
N TYR A 211 -14.38 7.74 0.89
CA TYR A 211 -14.63 7.95 2.31
C TYR A 211 -16.00 8.60 2.55
N GLY A 212 -16.38 9.61 1.76
CA GLY A 212 -17.67 10.28 1.87
C GLY A 212 -18.87 9.40 1.54
N TYR A 213 -18.72 8.48 0.58
CA TYR A 213 -19.73 7.45 0.31
C TYR A 213 -19.91 6.48 1.48
N ARG A 214 -18.82 6.17 2.21
CA ARG A 214 -18.86 5.25 3.35
C ARG A 214 -19.44 5.91 4.60
N TYR A 215 -19.10 7.17 4.83
CA TYR A 215 -19.50 7.94 6.00
C TYR A 215 -20.21 9.23 5.58
N PRO A 216 -21.43 9.15 5.03
CA PRO A 216 -22.13 10.30 4.46
C PRO A 216 -22.44 11.38 5.52
N GLU A 217 -22.72 10.97 6.76
CA GLU A 217 -22.99 11.88 7.87
C GLU A 217 -21.75 12.70 8.23
N ILE A 218 -20.60 12.04 8.42
CA ILE A 218 -19.31 12.68 8.70
C ILE A 218 -18.91 13.62 7.55
N HIS A 219 -19.08 13.18 6.30
CA HIS A 219 -18.75 14.01 5.14
C HIS A 219 -19.66 15.25 5.04
N SER A 220 -20.96 15.10 5.30
CA SER A 220 -21.89 16.24 5.36
C SER A 220 -21.49 17.22 6.46
N MET A 221 -21.10 16.73 7.64
CA MET A 221 -20.59 17.55 8.73
C MET A 221 -19.30 18.28 8.34
N GLN A 222 -18.35 17.60 7.70
CA GLN A 222 -17.11 18.23 7.20
C GLN A 222 -17.39 19.33 6.17
N GLU A 223 -18.32 19.11 5.24
CA GLU A 223 -18.74 20.15 4.30
C GLU A 223 -19.37 21.35 5.00
N GLN A 224 -20.25 21.10 5.98
CA GLN A 224 -20.90 22.16 6.77
C GLN A 224 -19.87 22.97 7.55
N VAL A 225 -18.94 22.30 8.23
CA VAL A 225 -17.84 22.93 8.96
C VAL A 225 -16.96 23.75 8.02
N PHE A 226 -16.63 23.25 6.83
CA PHE A 226 -15.84 23.99 5.84
C PHE A 226 -16.58 25.22 5.29
N ARG A 227 -17.89 25.11 5.04
CA ARG A 227 -18.73 26.26 4.65
C ARG A 227 -18.78 27.31 5.76
N LEU A 228 -18.99 26.89 7.01
CA LEU A 228 -19.00 27.77 8.17
C LEU A 228 -17.64 28.44 8.35
N GLN A 229 -16.53 27.71 8.24
CA GLN A 229 -15.18 28.26 8.33
C GLN A 229 -14.88 29.29 7.23
N LYS A 230 -15.28 29.04 5.98
CA LYS A 230 -15.15 30.02 4.89
C LYS A 230 -15.96 31.29 5.13
N SER A 231 -17.07 31.18 5.86
CA SER A 231 -17.89 32.31 6.24
C SER A 231 -17.35 33.06 7.46
N LEU A 232 -16.42 32.47 8.22
CA LEU A 232 -15.78 33.19 9.31
C LEU A 232 -14.93 34.35 8.79
N PRO A 233 -14.80 35.42 9.57
CA PRO A 233 -13.97 36.57 9.21
C PRO A 233 -12.53 36.14 8.90
N SER A 234 -12.03 36.53 7.72
CA SER A 234 -10.71 36.16 7.20
C SER A 234 -9.58 37.00 7.79
N ASP A 235 -9.65 37.32 9.09
CA ASP A 235 -8.58 38.04 9.78
C ASP A 235 -7.40 37.09 10.04
N ARG A 236 -6.20 37.46 9.57
CA ARG A 236 -4.97 36.65 9.75
C ARG A 236 -4.61 36.42 11.22
N ARG A 237 -5.16 37.23 12.13
CA ARG A 237 -4.97 37.14 13.58
C ARG A 237 -5.89 36.11 14.25
N PHE A 238 -6.94 35.66 13.55
CA PHE A 238 -7.94 34.72 14.06
C PHE A 238 -8.01 33.49 13.16
N LYS A 239 -7.69 32.32 13.70
CA LYS A 239 -7.82 31.05 12.98
C LYS A 239 -8.54 30.03 13.82
N VAL A 240 -9.60 29.46 13.27
CA VAL A 240 -10.26 28.28 13.81
C VAL A 240 -9.62 27.06 13.16
N LEU A 241 -8.96 26.23 13.97
CA LEU A 241 -8.36 24.96 13.57
C LEU A 241 -9.40 23.87 13.75
N ILE A 242 -9.80 23.25 12.64
CA ILE A 242 -10.77 22.16 12.63
C ILE A 242 -10.00 20.86 12.87
N PRO A 243 -10.42 20.02 13.83
CA PRO A 243 -9.80 18.72 14.06
C PRO A 243 -10.04 17.78 12.88
N GLU A 244 -9.09 16.88 12.60
CA GLU A 244 -9.22 15.87 11.54
C GLU A 244 -10.37 14.88 11.82
N HIS A 245 -10.69 14.65 13.10
CA HIS A 245 -11.80 13.83 13.55
C HIS A 245 -12.83 14.70 14.29
N LEU A 246 -13.98 14.93 13.64
CA LEU A 246 -15.03 15.80 14.19
C LEU A 246 -15.72 15.19 15.43
N GLU A 247 -15.77 13.87 15.57
CA GLU A 247 -16.53 13.17 16.61
C GLU A 247 -15.86 13.10 17.99
N ALA A 248 -14.59 13.54 18.11
CA ALA A 248 -13.84 13.45 19.37
C ALA A 248 -12.78 14.55 19.53
N GLY A 249 -12.92 15.64 18.78
CA GLY A 249 -11.91 16.70 18.71
C GLY A 249 -12.22 17.88 19.64
N SER A 250 -11.19 18.63 20.01
CA SER A 250 -11.36 20.00 20.50
C SER A 250 -11.32 20.96 19.32
N LEU A 251 -12.12 22.02 19.37
CA LEU A 251 -11.98 23.14 18.46
C LEU A 251 -10.90 24.08 18.98
N ASP A 252 -9.76 24.13 18.30
CA ASP A 252 -8.66 25.01 18.70
C ASP A 252 -8.79 26.36 18.00
N ILE A 253 -8.78 27.44 18.78
CA ILE A 253 -8.78 28.81 18.27
C ILE A 253 -7.39 29.41 18.47
N GLN A 254 -6.71 29.73 17.37
CA GLN A 254 -5.42 30.40 17.40
C GLN A 254 -5.59 31.91 17.23
N LEU A 255 -5.07 32.66 18.20
CA LEU A 255 -5.07 34.12 18.23
C LEU A 255 -3.64 34.66 18.16
N LYS A 256 -3.41 35.69 17.35
CA LYS A 256 -2.13 36.43 17.31
C LYS A 256 -2.35 37.88 17.70
N ILE A 257 -1.88 38.26 18.89
CA ILE A 257 -2.04 39.60 19.48
C ILE A 257 -0.64 40.21 19.65
N GLY A 258 -0.37 41.32 18.97
CA GLY A 258 0.90 42.06 19.07
C GLY A 258 0.78 43.39 19.80
N SER A 259 -0.44 43.90 19.95
CA SER A 259 -0.75 45.20 20.54
C SER A 259 -2.10 45.21 21.25
N SER A 260 -2.36 46.20 22.11
CA SER A 260 -3.66 46.38 22.76
C SER A 260 -4.80 46.62 21.77
N ARG A 261 -4.52 47.30 20.65
CA ARG A 261 -5.48 47.52 19.57
C ARG A 261 -5.93 46.21 18.91
N ASP A 262 -5.03 45.23 18.80
CA ASP A 262 -5.39 43.91 18.24
C ASP A 262 -6.38 43.17 19.13
N LEU A 263 -6.27 43.34 20.46
CA LEU A 263 -7.21 42.77 21.40
C LEU A 263 -8.60 43.41 21.27
N ASP A 264 -8.66 44.75 21.16
CA ASP A 264 -9.92 45.49 21.00
C ASP A 264 -10.62 45.15 19.67
N ASP A 265 -9.86 45.05 18.59
CA ASP A 265 -10.36 44.61 17.27
C ASP A 265 -10.95 43.20 17.36
N LEU A 266 -10.25 42.28 18.02
CA LEU A 266 -10.68 40.87 18.15
C LEU A 266 -11.94 40.73 19.01
N LEU A 267 -12.02 41.46 20.12
CA LEU A 267 -13.20 41.49 20.98
C LEU A 267 -14.41 42.05 20.23
N SER A 268 -14.21 43.09 19.42
CA SER A 268 -15.27 43.65 18.57
C SER A 268 -15.75 42.63 17.52
N LEU A 269 -14.82 41.83 16.99
CA LEU A 269 -15.08 40.76 16.03
C LEU A 269 -15.88 39.60 16.63
N LEU A 270 -15.60 39.24 17.88
CA LEU A 270 -16.34 38.21 18.62
C LEU A 270 -17.68 38.70 19.17
N GLN A 271 -17.87 40.01 19.30
CA GLN A 271 -19.14 40.63 19.65
C GLN A 271 -20.13 40.69 18.47
N ASP A 272 -19.66 40.49 17.23
CA ASP A 272 -20.54 40.30 16.07
C ASP A 272 -21.34 39.00 16.27
N SER A 273 -22.67 39.16 16.39
CA SER A 273 -23.61 38.07 16.58
C SER A 273 -23.53 37.02 15.47
N SER A 274 -23.15 37.42 14.25
CA SER A 274 -23.01 36.49 13.12
C SER A 274 -21.79 35.57 13.28
N ALA A 275 -20.63 36.12 13.66
CA ALA A 275 -19.40 35.36 13.85
C ALA A 275 -19.50 34.43 15.06
N ARG A 276 -20.08 34.94 16.16
CA ARG A 276 -20.36 34.15 17.37
C ARG A 276 -21.28 32.97 17.08
N GLN A 277 -22.37 33.19 16.35
CA GLN A 277 -23.33 32.13 15.99
C GLN A 277 -22.66 31.03 15.16
N ARG A 278 -21.82 31.40 14.19
CA ARG A 278 -21.08 30.44 13.35
C ARG A 278 -20.07 29.62 14.14
N ILE A 279 -19.36 30.23 15.10
CA ILE A 279 -18.43 29.50 15.98
C ILE A 279 -19.20 28.48 16.85
N LEU A 280 -20.38 28.86 17.37
CA LEU A 280 -21.24 27.96 18.12
C LEU A 280 -21.78 26.81 17.25
N GLU A 281 -22.14 27.08 16.00
CA GLU A 281 -22.55 26.06 15.04
C GLU A 281 -21.43 25.07 14.73
N ILE A 282 -20.19 25.56 14.54
CA ILE A 282 -19.01 24.68 14.38
C ILE A 282 -18.80 23.84 15.64
N LEU A 283 -18.89 24.45 16.84
CA LEU A 283 -18.73 23.72 18.11
C LEU A 283 -19.77 22.60 18.26
N ASN A 284 -21.03 22.85 17.90
CA ASN A 284 -22.10 21.84 17.96
C ASN A 284 -21.90 20.70 16.94
N LEU A 285 -21.17 20.94 15.84
CA LEU A 285 -20.84 19.92 14.84
C LEU A 285 -19.58 19.13 15.19
N VAL A 286 -18.83 19.52 16.23
CA VAL A 286 -17.57 18.89 16.67
C VAL A 286 -17.75 18.16 18.02
N GLN A 287 -18.97 18.16 18.58
CA GLN A 287 -19.35 17.46 19.82
C GLN A 287 -20.20 16.23 19.51
#